data_AF-A0A1S8WQQ5-F1
#
_entry.id   AF-A0A1S8WQQ5-F1
#
_cell.length_a   1.000
_cell.length_b   1.000
_cell.length_c   1.000
_cell.angle_alpha   90.00
_cell.angle_beta   90.00
_cell.angle_gamma   90.00
#
_symmetry.space_group_name_H-M   'P 1'
#
loop_
_entity.id
_entity.type
_entity.pdbx_description
1 polymer ?
#
loop_
_entity_poly.entity_id
_entity_poly.type
_entity_poly.pdbx_seq_one_letter_code
_entity_poly.pdbx_strand_id
1 'polypeptide(L)' 'MNASLDQLEKQSHFLRLSIRLVDINDNAPRFQAPTKQIFVSEGIKVGTRLQLPLAEDADSEDYGIVRAKSAAS' A
#
# COMPACT_ATOMS: atom_id res chain seq x y z
N MET A 1 -33.38 -10.69 56.87
CA MET A 1 -33.54 -10.83 55.41
C MET A 1 -33.51 -9.44 54.81
N ASN A 2 -32.42 -9.08 54.15
CA ASN A 2 -32.32 -8.15 53.00
C ASN A 2 -30.86 -7.66 52.91
N ALA A 3 -30.08 -8.32 52.06
CA ALA A 3 -28.87 -7.69 51.56
C ALA A 3 -29.30 -6.42 50.81
N SER A 4 -28.76 -5.29 51.22
CA SER A 4 -29.04 -3.96 50.69
C SER A 4 -28.83 -3.94 49.17
N LEU A 5 -29.85 -3.50 48.43
CA LEU A 5 -29.87 -3.44 46.96
C LEU A 5 -28.84 -2.46 46.35
N ASP A 6 -28.13 -1.70 47.18
CA ASP A 6 -27.08 -0.76 46.77
C ASP A 6 -25.73 -1.45 46.49
N GLN A 7 -25.59 -2.75 46.81
CA GLN A 7 -24.30 -3.45 46.71
C GLN A 7 -24.07 -4.19 45.37
N LEU A 8 -24.87 -3.88 44.35
CA LEU A 8 -24.70 -4.38 42.99
C LEU A 8 -24.37 -3.26 42.00
N GLU A 9 -23.65 -2.23 42.45
CA GLU A 9 -22.92 -1.36 41.52
C GLU A 9 -21.81 -2.19 40.87
N LYS A 10 -22.11 -2.70 39.68
CA LYS A 10 -21.23 -3.51 38.86
C LYS A 10 -19.98 -2.70 38.50
N GLN A 11 -18.94 -2.81 39.32
CA GLN A 11 -17.66 -2.16 39.07
C GLN A 11 -17.10 -2.65 37.72
N SER A 12 -17.03 -1.74 36.76
CA SER A 12 -16.54 -2.02 35.42
C SER A 12 -15.15 -1.41 35.30
N HIS A 13 -14.13 -2.25 35.10
CA HIS A 13 -12.78 -1.79 34.79
C HIS A 13 -12.61 -1.72 33.28
N PHE A 14 -12.23 -0.56 32.77
CA PHE A 14 -11.90 -0.35 31.38
C PHE A 14 -10.40 -0.24 31.24
N LEU A 15 -9.80 -1.13 30.46
CA LEU A 15 -8.41 -1.06 30.05
C LEU A 15 -8.37 -0.51 28.63
N ARG A 16 -7.70 0.63 28.45
CA ARG A 16 -7.42 1.17 27.12
C ARG A 16 -6.15 0.50 26.60
N LEU A 17 -6.33 -0.32 25.57
CA LEU A 17 -5.23 -0.94 24.83
C LEU A 17 -4.92 -0.09 23.60
N SER A 18 -3.63 0.11 23.32
CA SER A 18 -3.17 0.71 22.06
C SER A 18 -2.38 -0.35 21.31
N ILE A 19 -2.84 -0.65 20.09
CA ILE A 19 -2.20 -1.62 19.20
C ILE A 19 -1.63 -0.82 18.03
N ARG A 20 -0.35 -1.03 17.76
CA ARG A 20 0.33 -0.50 16.57
C ARG A 20 0.50 -1.63 15.58
N LEU A 21 -0.08 -1.47 14.40
CA LEU A 21 0.20 -2.34 13.26
C LEU A 21 1.47 -1.82 12.57
N VAL A 22 2.37 -2.75 12.23
CA VAL A 22 3.59 -2.45 11.48
C VAL A 22 3.39 -3.04 10.09
N ASP A 23 3.62 -2.19 9.09
CA ASP A 23 3.52 -2.59 7.69
C ASP A 23 4.69 -3.50 7.29
N ILE A 24 4.42 -4.48 6.43
CA ILE A 24 5.42 -5.37 5.86
C ILE A 24 5.26 -5.37 4.34
N ASN A 25 6.36 -5.56 3.61
CA ASN A 25 6.31 -5.65 2.15
C ASN A 25 5.71 -6.99 1.72
N ASP A 26 4.39 -7.03 1.57
CA ASP A 26 3.66 -8.19 1.08
C ASP A 26 2.86 -7.90 -0.21
N ASN A 27 2.90 -6.67 -0.71
CA ASN A 27 2.30 -6.30 -1.99
C ASN A 27 3.38 -6.13 -3.05
N ALA A 28 3.25 -6.85 -4.16
CA ALA A 28 4.14 -6.65 -5.30
C ALA A 28 3.66 -5.47 -6.17
N PRO A 29 4.56 -4.65 -6.73
CA PRO A 29 4.20 -3.59 -7.65
C PRO A 29 3.44 -4.15 -8.86
N ARG A 30 2.35 -3.48 -9.25
CA ARG A 30 1.51 -3.88 -10.39
C ARG A 30 1.31 -2.75 -11.38
N PHE A 31 1.34 -3.06 -12.67
CA PHE A 31 0.90 -2.11 -13.69
C PHE A 31 -0.63 -2.07 -13.73
N GLN A 32 -1.22 -0.88 -13.93
CA GLN A 32 -2.67 -0.72 -14.04
C GLN A 32 -3.28 -1.55 -15.18
N ALA A 33 -2.51 -1.78 -16.25
CA ALA A 33 -2.91 -2.61 -17.38
C ALA A 33 -1.96 -3.80 -17.54
N PRO A 34 -2.47 -5.03 -17.80
CA PRO A 34 -1.65 -6.22 -17.99
C PRO A 34 -0.81 -6.17 -19.27
N THR A 35 -1.28 -5.41 -20.27
CA THR A 35 -0.58 -5.19 -21.53
C THR A 35 -0.65 -3.72 -21.92
N LYS A 36 0.49 -3.13 -22.29
CA LYS A 36 0.56 -1.78 -22.85
C LYS A 36 1.11 -1.83 -24.27
N GLN A 37 0.33 -1.34 -25.24
CA GLN A 37 0.81 -1.11 -26.60
C GLN A 37 1.42 0.29 -26.69
N ILE A 38 2.60 0.37 -27.30
CA ILE A 38 3.32 1.63 -27.57
C ILE A 38 3.58 1.68 -29.07
N PHE A 39 3.12 2.75 -29.72
CA PHE A 39 3.35 2.97 -31.14
C PHE A 39 4.57 3.86 -31.32
N VAL A 40 5.50 3.42 -32.16
CA VAL A 40 6.77 4.10 -32.41
C VAL A 40 6.86 4.40 -33.91
N SER A 41 7.16 5.65 -34.26
CA SER A 41 7.42 6.04 -35.65
C SER A 41 8.79 5.51 -36.08
N GLU A 42 8.86 4.95 -37.29
CA GLU A 42 10.12 4.46 -37.87
C GLU A 42 11.19 5.55 -38.02
N GLY A 43 10.79 6.83 -38.11
CA GLY A 43 11.71 7.98 -38.22
C GLY A 43 12.21 8.52 -36.87
N ILE A 44 11.95 7.84 -35.76
CA ILE A 44 12.35 8.30 -34.44
C ILE A 44 13.88 8.35 -34.32
N LYS A 45 14.41 9.44 -33.71
CA LYS A 45 15.85 9.59 -33.53
C LYS A 45 16.38 8.52 -32.57
N VAL A 46 17.58 8.00 -32.88
CA VAL A 46 18.33 7.13 -31.97
C VAL A 46 18.57 7.87 -30.64
N GLY A 47 18.36 7.16 -29.53
CA GLY A 47 18.45 7.72 -28.18
C GLY A 47 17.14 8.33 -27.65
N THR A 48 16.05 8.30 -28.41
CA THR A 48 14.74 8.76 -27.91
C THR A 48 14.25 7.83 -26.80
N ARG A 49 13.85 8.41 -25.66
CA ARG A 49 13.34 7.66 -24.49
C ARG A 49 11.83 7.49 -24.60
N LEU A 50 11.38 6.25 -24.49
CA LEU A 50 9.95 5.91 -24.38
C LEU A 50 9.59 5.82 -22.90
N GLN A 51 8.51 6.52 -22.51
CA GLN A 51 7.99 6.39 -21.15
C GLN A 51 7.22 5.08 -21.02
N LEU A 52 7.64 4.27 -20.06
CA LEU A 52 6.89 3.09 -19.64
C LEU A 52 5.84 3.52 -18.60
N PRO A 53 4.70 2.81 -18.54
CA PRO A 53 3.72 3.04 -17.47
C PRO A 53 4.37 2.83 -16.11
N LEU A 54 3.91 3.59 -15.12
CA LEU A 54 4.31 3.41 -13.73
C LEU A 54 3.62 2.15 -13.18
N ALA A 55 4.36 1.36 -12.39
CA ALA A 55 3.73 0.34 -11.55
C ALA A 55 3.27 1.00 -10.24
N GLU A 56 2.24 0.46 -9.60
CA GLU A 56 1.74 0.95 -8.32
C GLU A 56 1.91 -0.16 -7.29
N ASP A 57 2.38 0.23 -6.10
CA ASP A 57 2.53 -0.64 -4.94
C ASP A 57 1.65 -0.08 -3.82
N ALA A 58 0.94 -0.96 -3.11
CA ALA A 58 -0.02 -0.58 -2.09
C ALA A 58 0.60 -0.50 -0.68
N ASP A 59 1.85 -0.93 -0.53
CA ASP A 59 2.57 -0.84 0.74
C ASP A 59 2.86 0.63 1.11
N SER A 60 3.09 0.89 2.41
CA SER A 60 3.39 2.22 2.95
C SER A 60 4.66 2.80 2.33
N GLU A 61 4.85 4.12 2.38
CA GLU A 61 5.92 4.86 1.67
C GLU A 61 7.35 4.28 1.81
N ASP A 62 7.67 3.61 2.92
CA ASP A 62 8.98 2.93 3.12
C ASP A 62 9.18 1.70 2.22
N TYR A 63 8.09 1.04 1.78
CA TYR A 63 8.07 -0.13 0.91
C TYR A 63 7.47 0.15 -0.48
N GLY A 64 6.67 1.21 -0.63
CA GLY A 64 6.03 1.63 -1.89
C GLY A 64 6.94 2.33 -2.91
N ILE A 65 8.28 2.18 -2.84
CA ILE A 65 9.20 2.81 -3.80
C ILE A 65 9.09 2.12 -5.17
N VAL A 66 8.33 2.73 -6.08
CA VAL A 66 8.23 2.26 -7.47
C VAL A 66 9.39 2.78 -8.32
N ARG A 67 10.33 1.90 -8.68
CA ARG A 67 11.32 2.18 -9.73
C ARG A 67 10.85 1.65 -11.09
N ALA A 68 10.38 2.53 -11.96
CA ALA A 68 10.23 2.22 -13.38
C ALA A 68 11.63 2.07 -14.02
N LYS A 69 11.98 0.87 -14.51
CA LYS A 69 13.20 0.67 -15.31
C LYS A 69 12.95 1.13 -16.73
N SER A 70 13.59 2.20 -17.19
CA SER A 70 13.60 2.57 -18.61
C SER A 70 14.40 1.53 -19.40
N ALA A 71 13.81 0.93 -20.42
CA ALA A 71 14.56 0.11 -21.38
C ALA A 71 15.37 1.04 -22.30
N ALA A 72 16.69 1.04 -22.11
CA ALA A 72 17.66 1.59 -23.06
C ALA A 72 18.68 0.50 -23.36
N SER A 73 18.85 0.17 -24.64
CA SER A 73 20.04 -0.49 -25.16
C SER A 73 20.44 0.17 -26.46
#